data_AF-A0A0F9JZ06-F1
#
_entry.id   AF-A0A0F9JZ06-F1
#
_cell.length_a   1.000
_cell.length_b   1.000
_cell.length_c   1.000
_cell.angle_alpha   90.00
_cell.angle_beta   90.00
_cell.angle_gamma   90.00
#
_symmetry.space_group_name_H-M   'P 1'
#
loop_
_entity.id
_entity.type
_entity.pdbx_description
1 polymer ?
#
loop_
_entity_poly.entity_id
_entity_poly.type
_entity_poly.pdbx_seq_one_letter_code
_entity_poly.pdbx_strand_id
1 'polypeptide(L)'
;MINKVAKGTRKEKACADELQAQGYITRKSIRAKYQKVDFFGFDVIALAKDGSHFLFVQVKSNFCAMKDRDAVKNIKLPPSCKKEIWIWKDNKYWIKEYYD
;
A
#
# COMPACT_ATOMS: atom_id res chain seq x y z
N MET A 1 -18.48 18.23 1.53
CA MET A 1 -17.67 17.42 2.47
C MET A 1 -17.14 16.20 1.70
N ILE A 2 -15.83 16.09 1.48
CA ILE A 2 -15.26 14.93 0.75
C ILE A 2 -15.27 13.71 1.66
N ASN A 3 -15.86 12.61 1.19
CA ASN A 3 -15.80 11.34 1.88
C ASN A 3 -14.34 10.82 1.88
N LYS A 4 -13.67 10.91 3.04
CA LYS A 4 -12.27 10.52 3.24
C LYS A 4 -12.02 9.05 2.87
N VAL A 5 -12.98 8.18 3.13
CA VAL A 5 -12.89 6.73 2.83
C VAL A 5 -12.86 6.53 1.31
N ALA A 6 -13.83 7.12 0.59
CA ALA A 6 -13.87 7.02 -0.87
C ALA A 6 -12.61 7.58 -1.53
N LYS A 7 -12.02 8.64 -0.96
CA LYS A 7 -10.72 9.17 -1.42
C LYS A 7 -9.60 8.14 -1.24
N GLY A 8 -9.49 7.50 -0.07
CA GLY A 8 -8.50 6.45 0.20
C GLY A 8 -8.62 5.29 -0.77
N THR A 9 -9.84 4.73 -0.91
CA THR A 9 -10.10 3.59 -1.80
C THR A 9 -9.72 3.86 -3.26
N ARG A 10 -9.89 5.10 -3.75
CA ARG A 10 -9.45 5.49 -5.10
C ARG A 10 -7.92 5.47 -5.24
N LYS A 11 -7.18 5.89 -4.21
CA LYS A 11 -5.71 5.88 -4.23
C LYS A 11 -5.13 4.48 -4.07
N GLU A 12 -5.74 3.65 -3.23
CA GLU A 12 -5.41 2.23 -3.14
C GLU A 12 -5.65 1.51 -4.47
N LYS A 13 -6.74 1.84 -5.16
CA LYS A 13 -6.99 1.33 -6.53
C LYS A 13 -5.89 1.78 -7.49
N ALA A 14 -5.58 3.08 -7.54
CA ALA A 14 -4.54 3.59 -8.45
C ALA A 14 -3.16 2.96 -8.20
N CYS A 15 -2.80 2.72 -6.93
CA CYS A 15 -1.58 2.00 -6.57
C CYS A 15 -1.61 0.56 -7.09
N ALA A 16 -2.72 -0.16 -6.88
CA ALA A 16 -2.89 -1.52 -7.40
C ALA A 16 -2.84 -1.59 -8.93
N ASP A 17 -3.46 -0.63 -9.63
CA ASP A 17 -3.46 -0.54 -11.09
C ASP A 17 -2.03 -0.29 -11.63
N GLU A 18 -1.24 0.56 -10.95
CA GLU A 18 0.15 0.84 -11.34
C GLU A 18 1.07 -0.38 -11.11
N LEU A 19 0.89 -1.10 -10.00
CA LEU A 19 1.60 -2.35 -9.75
C LEU A 19 1.21 -3.45 -10.76
N GLN A 20 -0.07 -3.54 -11.13
CA GLN A 20 -0.51 -4.46 -12.20
C GLN A 20 0.10 -4.11 -13.55
N ALA A 21 0.21 -2.81 -13.89
CA ALA A 21 0.88 -2.37 -15.11
C ALA A 21 2.39 -2.73 -15.12
N GLN A 22 3.01 -2.82 -13.94
CA GLN A 22 4.38 -3.33 -13.77
C GLN A 22 4.48 -4.87 -13.78
N GLY A 23 3.35 -5.57 -13.94
CA GLY A 23 3.30 -7.03 -14.04
C GLY A 23 3.06 -7.77 -12.72
N TYR A 24 2.79 -7.06 -11.62
CA TYR A 24 2.45 -7.71 -10.35
C TYR A 24 1.00 -8.24 -10.33
N ILE A 25 0.78 -9.31 -9.58
CA ILE A 25 -0.57 -9.76 -9.21
C ILE A 25 -0.92 -9.08 -7.89
N THR A 26 -1.97 -8.25 -7.87
CA THR A 26 -2.27 -7.40 -6.70
C THR A 26 -3.58 -7.74 -6.01
N ARG A 27 -3.65 -7.50 -4.70
CA ARG A 27 -4.86 -7.56 -3.88
C ARG A 27 -4.89 -6.37 -2.92
N LYS A 28 -6.08 -5.79 -2.74
CA LYS A 28 -6.30 -4.67 -1.82
C LYS A 28 -6.96 -5.14 -0.53
N SER A 29 -6.71 -4.40 0.55
CA SER A 29 -7.42 -4.58 1.80
C SER A 29 -8.91 -4.33 1.57
N ILE A 30 -9.75 -5.10 2.26
CA ILE A 30 -11.21 -4.98 2.14
C ILE A 30 -11.75 -4.56 3.50
N ARG A 31 -12.52 -3.48 3.49
CA ARG A 31 -13.26 -3.03 4.67
C ARG A 31 -14.74 -3.39 4.50
N ALA A 32 -15.17 -4.41 5.24
CA ALA A 32 -16.58 -4.73 5.45
C ALA A 32 -17.09 -4.04 6.73
N LYS A 33 -18.42 -3.94 6.88
CA LYS A 33 -19.08 -3.15 7.94
C LYS A 33 -18.60 -3.49 9.37
N TYR A 34 -18.26 -4.75 9.63
CA TYR A 34 -17.79 -5.24 10.93
C TYR A 34 -16.43 -5.94 10.86
N GLN A 35 -15.76 -5.93 9.70
CA GLN A 35 -14.49 -6.62 9.50
C GLN A 35 -13.58 -5.78 8.62
N LYS A 36 -12.35 -5.57 9.09
CA LYS A 36 -11.28 -5.03 8.26
C LYS A 36 -10.31 -6.17 7.98
N VAL A 37 -10.30 -6.63 6.73
CA VAL A 37 -9.24 -7.53 6.25
C VAL A 37 -8.14 -6.63 5.73
N ASP A 38 -7.18 -6.33 6.59
CA ASP A 38 -5.94 -5.65 6.19
C ASP A 38 -4.76 -6.64 6.17
N PHE A 39 -3.69 -6.26 5.48
CA PHE A 39 -2.51 -7.10 5.32
C PHE A 39 -1.49 -6.68 6.35
N PHE A 40 -1.72 -6.94 7.64
CA PHE A 40 -0.82 -6.50 8.72
C PHE A 40 -0.66 -4.97 8.78
N GLY A 41 -1.75 -4.26 8.55
CA GLY A 41 -1.76 -2.80 8.49
C GLY A 41 -1.48 -2.20 7.12
N PHE A 42 -1.03 -2.98 6.13
CA PHE A 42 -0.83 -2.52 4.75
C PHE A 42 -2.13 -2.49 3.93
N ASP A 43 -2.20 -1.56 2.97
CA ASP A 43 -3.41 -1.34 2.15
C ASP A 43 -3.46 -2.22 0.90
N VAL A 44 -2.30 -2.52 0.30
CA VAL A 44 -2.15 -3.32 -0.92
C VAL A 44 -1.05 -4.36 -0.72
N ILE A 45 -1.28 -5.58 -1.20
CA ILE A 45 -0.26 -6.61 -1.36
C ILE A 45 -0.12 -6.94 -2.84
N ALA A 46 1.10 -7.21 -3.27
CA ALA A 46 1.44 -7.54 -4.64
C ALA A 46 2.39 -8.75 -4.66
N LEU A 47 2.21 -9.66 -5.60
CA LEU A 47 3.12 -10.79 -5.86
C LEU A 47 3.86 -10.50 -7.17
N ALA A 48 5.19 -10.57 -7.13
CA ALA A 48 6.01 -10.45 -8.32
C ALA A 48 5.63 -11.53 -9.35
N LYS A 49 5.68 -11.19 -10.64
CA LYS A 49 5.24 -12.09 -11.72
C LYS A 49 5.95 -13.44 -11.72
N ASP A 50 7.22 -13.43 -11.32
CA ASP A 50 8.09 -14.60 -11.20
C ASP A 50 7.92 -15.35 -9.86
N GLY A 51 7.06 -14.88 -8.97
CA GLY A 51 6.84 -15.45 -7.65
C GLY A 51 8.00 -15.22 -6.67
N SER A 52 8.99 -14.40 -7.01
CA SER A 52 10.22 -14.23 -6.22
C SER A 52 9.98 -13.55 -4.87
N HIS A 53 9.01 -12.64 -4.80
CA HIS A 53 8.74 -11.88 -3.58
C HIS A 53 7.30 -11.38 -3.51
N PHE A 54 6.85 -11.14 -2.28
CA PHE A 54 5.68 -10.33 -1.99
C PHE A 54 6.09 -8.89 -1.73
N LEU A 55 5.28 -7.94 -2.19
CA LEU A 55 5.44 -6.52 -1.94
C LEU A 55 4.21 -6.02 -1.17
N PHE A 56 4.45 -5.47 0.01
CA PHE A 56 3.44 -4.87 0.88
C PHE A 56 3.51 -3.36 0.76
N VAL A 57 2.39 -2.71 0.40
CA VAL A 57 2.36 -1.26 0.14
C VAL A 57 1.36 -0.58 1.05
N GLN A 58 1.84 0.41 1.80
CA GLN A 58 1.01 1.34 2.53
C GLN A 58 0.76 2.58 1.67
N VAL A 59 -0.50 2.93 1.44
CA VAL A 59 -0.89 4.07 0.61
C VAL A 59 -1.26 5.25 1.50
N LYS A 60 -0.72 6.43 1.17
CA LYS A 60 -1.02 7.70 1.85
C LYS A 60 -1.32 8.80 0.83
N SER A 61 -1.94 9.87 1.28
CA SER A 61 -2.23 11.05 0.45
C SER A 61 -1.60 12.28 1.08
N ASN A 62 -0.79 12.99 0.31
CA ASN A 62 -0.04 14.22 0.64
C ASN A 62 1.04 14.11 1.73
N PHE A 63 0.80 13.30 2.76
CA PHE A 63 1.65 13.18 3.93
C PHE A 63 1.54 11.78 4.56
N CYS A 64 2.65 11.30 5.13
CA CYS A 64 2.71 10.12 5.98
C CYS A 64 3.25 10.55 7.35
N ALA A 65 2.54 10.22 8.43
CA ALA A 65 2.98 10.53 9.79
C ALA A 65 4.18 9.67 10.17
N MET A 66 5.08 10.18 11.03
CA MET A 66 6.27 9.43 11.46
C MET A 66 5.89 8.09 12.10
N LYS A 67 4.86 8.08 12.96
CA LYS A 67 4.26 6.86 13.52
C LYS A 67 3.96 5.79 12.46
N ASP A 68 3.37 6.18 11.33
CA ASP A 68 2.97 5.23 10.29
C ASP A 68 4.20 4.72 9.55
N ARG A 69 5.20 5.58 9.32
CA ARG A 69 6.50 5.18 8.78
C ARG A 69 7.22 4.20 9.70
N ASP A 70 7.28 4.50 11.00
CA ASP A 70 7.91 3.64 11.99
C ASP A 70 7.19 2.31 12.11
N ALA A 71 5.85 2.29 12.03
CA ALA A 71 5.07 1.05 12.02
C ALA A 71 5.44 0.16 10.82
N VAL A 72 5.51 0.73 9.62
CA VAL A 72 5.94 -0.01 8.41
C VAL A 72 7.41 -0.44 8.54
N LYS A 73 8.30 0.47 8.94
CA LYS A 73 9.73 0.19 9.04
C LYS A 73 10.03 -0.93 10.05
N ASN A 74 9.37 -0.92 11.20
CA ASN A 74 9.64 -1.86 12.29
C ASN A 74 8.89 -3.19 12.16
N ILE A 75 7.93 -3.32 11.23
CA ILE A 75 7.26 -4.60 11.01
C ILE A 75 8.26 -5.62 10.44
N LYS A 76 8.33 -6.78 11.09
CA LYS A 76 9.17 -7.89 10.67
C LYS A 76 8.38 -8.76 9.70
N LEU A 77 8.82 -8.80 8.45
CA LEU A 77 8.30 -9.71 7.43
C LEU A 77 9.38 -10.74 7.06
N PRO A 78 8.99 -11.89 6.47
CA PRO A 78 9.96 -12.82 5.90
C PRO A 78 10.91 -12.11 4.90
N PRO A 79 12.17 -12.57 4.75
CA PRO A 79 13.14 -11.91 3.85
C PRO A 79 12.72 -11.85 2.37
N SER A 80 11.80 -12.71 1.95
CA SER A 80 11.19 -12.69 0.61
C SER A 80 10.09 -11.63 0.46
N CYS A 81 9.85 -10.80 1.47
CA CYS A 81 8.85 -9.75 1.45
C CYS A 81 9.54 -8.39 1.44
N LYS A 82 9.02 -7.48 0.62
CA LYS A 82 9.40 -6.07 0.58
C LYS A 82 8.27 -5.23 1.13
N LYS A 83 8.59 -4.07 1.70
CA LYS A 83 7.60 -3.14 2.23
C LYS A 83 7.86 -1.72 1.73
N GLU A 84 6.81 -1.07 1.27
CA GLU A 84 6.89 0.27 0.68
C GLU A 84 5.79 1.18 1.22
N ILE A 85 6.06 2.49 1.19
CA ILE A 85 5.07 3.53 1.44
C ILE A 85 4.93 4.36 0.17
N TRP A 86 3.70 4.44 -0.35
CA TRP A 86 3.36 5.21 -1.54
C TRP A 86 2.52 6.41 -1.15
N ILE A 87 3.08 7.61 -1.29
CA ILE A 87 2.43 8.87 -0.95
C ILE A 87 2.00 9.56 -2.25
N TRP A 88 0.70 9.64 -2.50
CA TRP A 88 0.16 10.42 -3.63
C TRP A 88 0.22 11.91 -3.29
N LYS A 89 1.18 12.62 -3.88
CA LYS A 89 1.48 14.02 -3.56
C LYS A 89 0.71 14.98 -4.50
N ASP A 90 0.06 15.97 -3.90
CA ASP A 90 -0.62 17.09 -4.58
C ASP A 90 -1.59 16.67 -5.69
N ASN A 91 -2.15 15.48 -5.53
CA ASN A 91 -2.97 14.80 -6.51
C ASN A 91 -2.32 14.48 -7.88
N LYS A 92 -0.99 14.56 -8.01
CA LYS A 92 -0.29 14.49 -9.30
C LYS A 92 0.61 13.27 -9.49
N TYR A 93 1.43 12.93 -8.50
CA TYR A 93 2.48 11.91 -8.63
C TYR A 93 2.69 11.11 -7.33
N TRP A 94 3.34 9.95 -7.45
CA TRP A 94 3.76 9.14 -6.30
C TRP A 94 5.14 9.56 -5.79
N ILE A 95 5.27 9.64 -4.47
CA ILE A 95 6.55 9.54 -3.77
C ILE A 95 6.58 8.14 -3.14
N LYS A 96 7.62 7.37 -3.44
CA LYS A 96 7.78 5.99 -2.97
C LYS A 96 8.95 5.91 -1.99
N GLU A 97 8.69 5.39 -0.80
CA GLU A 97 9.70 5.12 0.23
C GLU A 97 9.82 3.59 0.35
N TYR A 98 11.05 3.06 0.26
CA TYR A 98 11.33 1.62 0.24
C TYR A 98 11.97 1.19 1.56
N TYR A 99 11.53 0.04 2.08
CA TYR A 99 12.06 -0.54 3.30
C TYR A 99 12.30 -2.04 3.10
N ASP A 100 13.41 -2.52 3.68
CA ASP A 100 13.77 -3.95 3.74
C ASP A 100 13.13 -4.64 4.94
#